data_AF-A0A8T1IT19-F1
#
_entry.id   AF-A0A8T1IT19-F1
#
_cell.length_a   1.000
_cell.length_b   1.000
_cell.length_c   1.000
_cell.angle_alpha   90.00
_cell.angle_beta   90.00
_cell.angle_gamma   90.00
#
_symmetry.space_group_name_H-M   'P 1'
#
loop_
_entity.id
_entity.type
_entity.pdbx_description
1 polymer ?
#
loop_
_entity_poly.entity_id
_entity_poly.type
_entity_poly.pdbx_seq_one_letter_code
_entity_poly.pdbx_strand_id
1 'polypeptide(L)'
;MESLTVAVEGRVGKEMLDKFELMLDGWTHGSEHYLAVFGCYETSAGHRYPLLSLAPIVVDASGRFDADNPYGCFGGIPTVGFGKDLSNCLFLVGDNCAVNMRLARLMGVPLVGCASHLLNLAVRTLLDPHEKELEQVQSLIKRLRALTLATKLRLKTPLRPKLRQQTQWGSTYAILARYFELREFISADDEELAYLLPSPAANRKSKALLVMGQLCAHNFGLHIY
;
A
#
# COMPACT_ATOMS: atom_id res chain seq x y z
N MET A 1 -16.54 22.10 -17.14
CA MET A 1 -15.65 21.02 -16.65
C MET A 1 -15.25 20.11 -17.81
N GLU A 2 -16.21 19.65 -18.61
CA GLU A 2 -16.01 18.81 -19.81
C GLU A 2 -14.97 19.37 -20.82
N SER A 3 -14.99 20.67 -21.10
CA SER A 3 -13.99 21.32 -21.98
C SER A 3 -12.55 21.28 -21.43
N LEU A 4 -12.39 21.28 -20.10
CA LEU A 4 -11.05 21.18 -19.48
C LEU A 4 -10.55 19.74 -19.54
N THR A 5 -11.41 18.77 -19.25
CA THR A 5 -11.07 17.34 -19.32
C THR A 5 -10.56 16.98 -20.72
N VAL A 6 -11.33 17.32 -21.77
CA VAL A 6 -10.93 17.05 -23.16
C VAL A 6 -9.61 17.73 -23.52
N ALA A 7 -9.37 18.96 -23.04
CA ALA A 7 -8.12 19.66 -23.29
C ALA A 7 -6.91 19.00 -22.58
N VAL A 8 -7.10 18.51 -21.35
CA VAL A 8 -6.08 17.78 -20.58
C VAL A 8 -5.81 16.43 -21.22
N GLU A 9 -6.83 15.65 -21.53
CA GLU A 9 -6.72 14.35 -22.19
C GLU A 9 -6.00 14.48 -23.55
N GLY A 10 -6.38 15.46 -24.36
CA GLY A 10 -5.71 15.73 -25.64
C GLY A 10 -4.25 16.19 -25.49
N ARG A 11 -3.91 16.88 -24.39
CA ARG A 11 -2.52 17.28 -24.11
C ARG A 11 -1.67 16.09 -23.65
N VAL A 12 -2.19 15.30 -22.72
CA VAL A 12 -1.53 14.10 -22.21
C VAL A 12 -1.37 13.08 -23.34
N GLY A 13 -2.41 12.86 -24.15
CA GLY A 13 -2.38 11.98 -25.30
C GLY A 13 -1.32 12.35 -26.34
N LYS A 14 -1.10 13.64 -26.58
CA LYS A 14 -0.01 14.13 -27.47
C LYS A 14 1.38 14.02 -26.87
N GLU A 15 1.52 14.13 -25.54
CA GLU A 15 2.81 14.00 -24.85
C GLU A 15 3.22 12.52 -24.71
N MET A 16 2.25 11.64 -24.46
CA MET A 16 2.45 10.20 -24.39
C MET A 16 3.03 9.68 -25.72
N LEU A 17 3.97 8.75 -25.61
CA LEU A 17 4.53 8.03 -26.75
C LEU A 17 3.51 7.02 -27.31
N ASP A 18 3.71 6.55 -28.54
CA ASP A 18 2.82 5.53 -29.12
C ASP A 18 2.98 4.19 -28.40
N LYS A 19 4.22 3.85 -28.02
CA LYS A 19 4.51 2.75 -27.10
C LYS A 19 4.56 3.28 -25.68
N PHE A 20 3.80 2.66 -24.80
CA PHE A 20 3.68 3.08 -23.42
C PHE A 20 3.42 1.88 -22.51
N GLU A 21 3.55 2.11 -21.21
CA GLU A 21 3.17 1.14 -20.20
C GLU A 21 1.99 1.66 -19.39
N LEU A 22 1.29 0.75 -18.71
CA LEU A 22 0.22 1.11 -17.79
C LEU A 22 0.57 0.62 -16.39
N MET A 23 0.39 1.49 -15.40
CA MET A 23 0.50 1.11 -14.00
C MET A 23 -0.89 1.11 -13.35
N LEU A 24 -1.14 0.06 -12.59
CA LEU A 24 -2.42 -0.23 -11.96
C LEU A 24 -2.26 -0.16 -10.44
N ASP A 25 -3.11 0.64 -9.80
CA ASP A 25 -3.18 0.71 -8.33
C ASP A 25 -4.62 0.44 -7.87
N GLY A 26 -4.80 -0.67 -7.16
CA GLY A 26 -6.10 -1.15 -6.73
C GLY A 26 -6.24 -1.13 -5.22
N TRP A 27 -7.33 -0.58 -4.71
CA TRP A 27 -7.64 -0.58 -3.27
C TRP A 27 -9.13 -0.79 -3.00
N THR A 28 -9.47 -1.15 -1.77
CA THR A 28 -10.86 -1.25 -1.31
C THR A 28 -11.17 -0.09 -0.37
N HIS A 29 -12.33 0.54 -0.54
CA HIS A 29 -12.89 1.46 0.43
C HIS A 29 -14.35 1.10 0.70
N GLY A 30 -14.66 0.73 1.94
CA GLY A 30 -16.00 0.23 2.28
C GLY A 30 -16.31 -1.08 1.55
N SER A 31 -17.41 -1.10 0.80
CA SER A 31 -17.84 -2.23 -0.03
C SER A 31 -17.42 -2.13 -1.49
N GLU A 32 -16.65 -1.11 -1.86
CA GLU A 32 -16.27 -0.83 -3.25
C GLU A 32 -14.77 -1.04 -3.46
N HIS A 33 -14.43 -1.67 -4.58
CA HIS A 33 -13.07 -1.75 -5.06
C HIS A 33 -12.83 -0.66 -6.09
N TYR A 34 -11.71 0.05 -5.97
CA TYR A 34 -11.29 1.10 -6.88
C TYR A 34 -10.04 0.64 -7.64
N LEU A 35 -9.91 1.08 -8.87
CA LEU A 35 -8.71 0.91 -9.68
C LEU A 35 -8.33 2.25 -10.31
N ALA A 36 -7.10 2.67 -10.04
CA ALA A 36 -6.44 3.74 -10.75
C ALA A 36 -5.57 3.16 -11.87
N VAL A 37 -5.65 3.77 -13.05
CA VAL A 37 -4.83 3.45 -14.22
C VAL A 37 -3.97 4.66 -14.54
N PHE A 38 -2.66 4.47 -14.56
CA PHE A 38 -1.68 5.48 -14.89
C PHE A 38 -0.99 5.15 -16.20
N GLY A 39 -0.76 6.14 -17.05
CA GLY A 39 0.13 6.04 -18.19
C GLY A 39 1.57 6.13 -17.70
N CYS A 40 2.46 5.30 -18.20
CA CYS A 40 3.88 5.33 -17.89
C CYS A 40 4.63 5.55 -19.21
N TYR A 41 5.47 6.58 -19.25
CA TYR A 41 6.32 6.90 -20.39
C TYR A 41 7.45 7.83 -19.95
N GLU A 42 8.49 7.90 -20.77
CA GLU A 42 9.63 8.79 -20.55
C GLU A 42 9.59 9.98 -21.52
N THR A 43 9.96 11.15 -21.00
CA THR A 43 10.14 12.38 -21.77
C THR A 43 11.54 12.93 -21.52
N SER A 44 11.94 13.97 -22.26
CA SER A 44 13.20 14.68 -21.97
C SER A 44 13.25 15.31 -20.57
N ALA A 45 12.11 15.49 -19.91
CA ALA A 45 12.01 15.98 -18.53
C ALA A 45 12.00 14.84 -17.48
N GLY A 46 12.16 13.58 -17.91
CA GLY A 46 12.10 12.39 -17.08
C GLY A 46 10.80 11.60 -17.22
N HIS A 47 10.61 10.64 -16.32
CA HIS A 47 9.43 9.76 -16.30
C HIS A 47 8.14 10.52 -15.98
N ARG A 48 7.07 10.15 -16.66
CA ARG A 48 5.72 10.68 -16.51
C ARG A 48 4.78 9.57 -16.05
N TYR A 49 3.88 9.93 -15.15
CA TYR A 49 2.88 9.03 -14.56
C TYR A 49 1.49 9.69 -14.47
N PRO A 50 0.89 10.20 -15.56
CA PRO A 50 -0.45 10.79 -15.49
C PRO A 50 -1.50 9.75 -15.14
N LEU A 51 -2.44 10.14 -14.27
CA LEU A 51 -3.66 9.37 -14.01
C LEU A 51 -4.57 9.44 -15.24
N LEU A 52 -4.84 8.29 -15.86
CA LEU A 52 -5.71 8.18 -17.03
C LEU A 52 -7.15 7.87 -16.62
N SER A 53 -7.33 7.08 -15.56
CA SER A 53 -8.65 6.76 -15.02
C SER A 53 -8.58 6.43 -13.54
N LEU A 54 -9.67 6.75 -12.85
CA LEU A 54 -9.99 6.24 -11.54
C LEU A 54 -11.46 5.85 -11.55
N ALA A 55 -11.75 4.56 -11.37
CA ALA A 55 -13.13 4.08 -11.36
C ALA A 55 -13.33 2.97 -10.32
N PRO A 56 -14.54 2.87 -9.73
CA PRO A 56 -14.92 1.68 -9.00
C PRO A 56 -15.04 0.50 -9.98
N ILE A 57 -14.60 -0.67 -9.54
CA ILE A 57 -14.75 -1.94 -10.22
C ILE A 57 -16.02 -2.61 -9.70
N VAL A 58 -16.92 -2.95 -10.63
CA VAL A 58 -18.03 -3.87 -10.34
C VAL A 58 -17.52 -5.30 -10.41
N VAL A 59 -17.45 -5.96 -9.25
CA VAL A 59 -17.17 -7.39 -9.14
C VAL A 59 -18.51 -8.12 -9.10
N ASP A 60 -18.71 -9.09 -9.99
CA ASP A 60 -19.95 -9.87 -9.99
C ASP A 60 -20.06 -10.77 -8.75
N ALA A 61 -21.25 -11.36 -8.53
CA ALA A 61 -21.52 -12.23 -7.38
C ALA A 61 -20.62 -13.48 -7.29
N SER A 62 -19.86 -13.80 -8.34
CA SER A 62 -18.89 -14.90 -8.38
C SER A 62 -17.45 -14.45 -8.13
N GLY A 63 -17.23 -13.19 -7.74
CA GLY A 63 -15.89 -12.64 -7.56
C GLY A 63 -15.14 -12.44 -8.88
N ARG A 64 -15.84 -12.55 -10.01
CA ARG A 64 -15.28 -12.37 -11.34
C ARG A 64 -15.53 -10.94 -11.80
N PHE A 65 -14.55 -10.40 -12.49
CA PHE A 65 -14.77 -9.19 -13.27
C PHE A 65 -15.79 -9.52 -14.33
N ASP A 66 -16.80 -8.68 -14.51
CA ASP A 66 -17.35 -8.47 -15.85
C ASP A 66 -16.19 -7.98 -16.72
N ALA A 67 -15.46 -8.94 -17.28
CA ALA A 67 -14.35 -8.75 -18.20
C ALA A 67 -14.67 -9.43 -19.54
N ASP A 68 -15.94 -9.72 -19.79
CA ASP A 68 -16.41 -10.16 -21.11
C ASP A 68 -16.39 -8.97 -22.09
N ASN A 69 -16.18 -7.74 -21.59
CA ASN A 69 -15.79 -6.60 -22.40
C ASN A 69 -14.56 -5.88 -21.82
N PRO A 70 -13.32 -6.27 -22.18
CA PRO A 70 -12.12 -5.52 -21.80
C PRO A 70 -12.19 -4.03 -22.24
N TYR A 71 -13.01 -3.70 -23.25
CA TYR A 71 -13.27 -2.32 -23.70
C TYR A 71 -14.32 -1.57 -22.88
N GLY A 72 -15.16 -2.28 -22.11
CA GLY A 72 -16.34 -1.71 -21.46
C GLY A 72 -16.05 -0.87 -20.23
N CYS A 73 -14.94 -1.13 -19.53
CA CYS A 73 -14.63 -0.44 -18.28
C CYS A 73 -13.22 0.19 -18.24
N PHE A 74 -12.23 -0.35 -18.98
CA PHE A 74 -10.84 0.13 -18.88
C PHE A 74 -10.12 0.20 -20.23
N GLY A 75 -10.40 -0.72 -21.16
CA GLY A 75 -9.79 -0.74 -22.48
C GLY A 75 -10.17 0.45 -23.37
N GLY A 76 -11.30 1.09 -23.08
CA GLY A 76 -11.72 2.31 -23.77
C GLY A 76 -10.99 3.56 -23.30
N ILE A 77 -10.37 3.59 -22.11
CA ILE A 77 -9.98 4.86 -21.49
C ILE A 77 -8.75 5.49 -22.18
N PRO A 78 -7.62 4.77 -22.37
CA PRO A 78 -6.52 5.32 -23.15
C PRO A 78 -6.92 5.63 -24.60
N THR A 79 -7.85 4.85 -25.15
CA THR A 79 -8.28 4.94 -26.55
C THR A 79 -9.24 6.12 -26.83
N VAL A 80 -10.26 6.31 -25.99
CA VAL A 80 -11.35 7.29 -26.19
C VAL A 80 -10.98 8.66 -25.64
N GLY A 81 -10.27 8.73 -24.51
CA GLY A 81 -9.83 10.00 -23.93
C GLY A 81 -8.50 10.47 -24.50
N PHE A 82 -7.48 9.60 -24.52
CA PHE A 82 -6.09 9.99 -24.79
C PHE A 82 -5.64 9.69 -26.23
N GLY A 83 -6.49 9.07 -27.06
CA GLY A 83 -6.16 8.73 -28.44
C GLY A 83 -5.06 7.67 -28.58
N LYS A 84 -4.91 6.80 -27.58
CA LYS A 84 -3.86 5.77 -27.52
C LYS A 84 -4.39 4.39 -27.82
N ASP A 85 -3.77 3.72 -28.78
CA ASP A 85 -4.09 2.33 -29.07
C ASP A 85 -3.46 1.41 -28.03
N LEU A 86 -4.30 0.65 -27.34
CA LEU A 86 -3.89 -0.34 -26.36
C LEU A 86 -3.05 -1.47 -26.92
N SER A 87 -3.11 -1.73 -28.22
CA SER A 87 -2.23 -2.70 -28.88
C SER A 87 -0.75 -2.31 -28.75
N ASN A 88 -0.45 -1.04 -28.49
CA ASN A 88 0.90 -0.54 -28.27
C ASN A 88 1.33 -0.53 -26.79
N CYS A 89 0.47 -1.01 -25.88
CA CYS A 89 0.84 -1.20 -24.48
C CYS A 89 1.89 -2.32 -24.39
N LEU A 90 3.07 -2.02 -23.84
CA LEU A 90 4.17 -2.99 -23.78
C LEU A 90 4.02 -3.98 -22.63
N PHE A 91 3.60 -3.50 -21.46
CA PHE A 91 3.35 -4.30 -20.26
C PHE A 91 2.50 -3.52 -19.25
N LEU A 92 1.94 -4.26 -18.31
CA LEU A 92 1.25 -3.71 -17.13
C LEU A 92 2.19 -3.77 -15.92
N VAL A 93 2.11 -2.77 -15.05
CA VAL A 93 2.75 -2.77 -13.73
C VAL A 93 1.64 -2.81 -12.68
N GLY A 94 1.72 -3.75 -11.75
CA GLY A 94 0.70 -3.89 -10.70
C GLY A 94 1.02 -5.02 -9.76
N ASP A 95 0.26 -5.15 -8.67
CA ASP A 95 0.35 -6.35 -7.86
C ASP A 95 -0.22 -7.56 -8.62
N ASN A 96 0.15 -8.77 -8.18
CA ASN A 96 -0.29 -10.02 -8.81
C ASN A 96 -1.71 -10.41 -8.38
N CYS A 97 -2.58 -9.42 -8.10
CA CYS A 97 -3.96 -9.72 -7.79
C CYS A 97 -4.67 -10.34 -9.01
N ALA A 98 -5.73 -11.09 -8.77
CA ALA A 98 -6.46 -11.79 -9.83
C ALA A 98 -6.95 -10.86 -10.95
N VAL A 99 -7.27 -9.61 -10.58
CA VAL A 99 -7.67 -8.51 -11.46
C VAL A 99 -6.59 -8.22 -12.51
N ASN A 100 -5.42 -7.83 -12.03
CA ASN A 100 -4.30 -7.39 -12.87
C ASN A 100 -3.78 -8.54 -13.72
N MET A 101 -3.73 -9.76 -13.15
CA MET A 101 -3.37 -10.96 -13.91
C MET A 101 -4.36 -11.26 -15.03
N ARG A 102 -5.68 -11.11 -14.78
CA ARG A 102 -6.70 -11.32 -15.81
C ARG A 102 -6.63 -10.25 -16.89
N LEU A 103 -6.45 -8.98 -16.50
CA LEU A 103 -6.30 -7.87 -17.44
C LEU A 103 -5.09 -8.05 -18.35
N ALA A 104 -3.93 -8.40 -17.79
CA ALA A 104 -2.70 -8.70 -18.56
C ALA A 104 -2.92 -9.82 -19.58
N ARG A 105 -3.61 -10.90 -19.17
CA ARG A 105 -3.96 -12.03 -20.06
C ARG A 105 -4.90 -11.62 -21.18
N LEU A 106 -5.90 -10.79 -20.89
CA LEU A 106 -6.84 -10.29 -21.91
C LEU A 106 -6.17 -9.34 -22.92
N MET A 107 -5.23 -8.52 -22.44
CA MET A 107 -4.44 -7.63 -23.30
C MET A 107 -3.31 -8.35 -24.03
N GLY A 108 -2.95 -9.57 -23.62
CA GLY A 108 -1.86 -10.34 -24.23
C GLY A 108 -0.46 -9.78 -23.89
N VAL A 109 -0.32 -9.02 -22.81
CA VAL A 109 0.92 -8.34 -22.41
C VAL A 109 1.45 -8.88 -21.07
N PRO A 110 2.77 -8.77 -20.78
CA PRO A 110 3.33 -9.14 -19.49
C PRO A 110 2.77 -8.30 -18.33
N LEU A 111 2.69 -8.90 -17.14
CA LEU A 111 2.47 -8.19 -15.87
C LEU A 111 3.78 -8.15 -15.08
N VAL A 112 4.31 -6.95 -14.88
CA VAL A 112 5.46 -6.67 -14.03
C VAL A 112 4.97 -6.43 -12.61
N GLY A 113 5.45 -7.25 -11.68
CA GLY A 113 5.06 -7.18 -10.28
C GLY A 113 5.44 -5.85 -9.63
N CYS A 114 4.52 -5.30 -8.85
CA CYS A 114 4.73 -4.07 -8.09
C CYS A 114 5.91 -4.23 -7.10
N ALA A 115 6.94 -3.39 -7.24
CA ALA A 115 8.14 -3.43 -6.41
C ALA A 115 7.82 -3.26 -4.91
N SER A 116 6.84 -2.41 -4.56
CA SER A 116 6.42 -2.23 -3.17
C SER A 116 5.75 -3.48 -2.60
N HIS A 117 4.99 -4.22 -3.42
CA HIS A 117 4.39 -5.50 -3.04
C HIS A 117 5.46 -6.58 -2.87
N LEU A 118 6.42 -6.67 -3.78
CA LEU A 118 7.55 -7.59 -3.68
C LEU A 118 8.41 -7.32 -2.44
N LEU A 119 8.69 -6.05 -2.15
CA LEU A 119 9.36 -5.64 -0.92
C LEU A 119 8.54 -6.02 0.31
N ASN A 120 7.23 -5.76 0.31
CA ASN A 120 6.35 -6.13 1.41
C ASN A 120 6.34 -7.65 1.65
N LEU A 121 6.36 -8.46 0.58
CA LEU A 121 6.46 -9.91 0.67
C LEU A 121 7.81 -10.36 1.26
N ALA A 122 8.92 -9.78 0.78
CA ALA A 122 10.25 -10.07 1.30
C ALA A 122 10.38 -9.70 2.79
N VAL A 123 9.83 -8.54 3.17
CA VAL A 123 9.81 -8.08 4.57
C VAL A 123 8.96 -9.00 5.43
N ARG A 124 7.81 -9.49 4.95
CA ARG A 124 7.00 -10.48 5.68
C ARG A 124 7.80 -11.75 5.97
N THR A 125 8.45 -12.33 4.96
CA THR A 125 9.30 -13.51 5.13
C THR A 125 10.42 -13.28 6.15
N LEU A 126 11.01 -12.09 6.18
CA LEU A 126 12.02 -11.71 7.17
C LEU A 126 11.45 -11.61 8.59
N LEU A 127 10.20 -11.17 8.73
CA LEU A 127 9.54 -10.94 10.02
C LEU A 127 8.85 -12.17 10.59
N ASP A 128 8.54 -13.18 9.79
CA ASP A 128 7.89 -14.44 10.20
C ASP A 128 8.47 -15.06 11.48
N PRO A 129 9.81 -15.16 11.65
CA PRO A 129 10.41 -15.70 12.88
C PRO A 129 10.13 -14.87 14.15
N HIS A 130 9.66 -13.64 13.98
CA HIS A 130 9.44 -12.65 15.04
C HIS A 130 7.96 -12.29 15.23
N GLU A 131 7.04 -12.98 14.56
CA GLU A 131 5.62 -12.63 14.58
C GLU A 131 5.04 -12.70 16.00
N LYS A 132 5.52 -13.63 16.84
CA LYS A 132 5.12 -13.71 18.27
C LYS A 132 5.44 -12.44 19.04
N GLU A 133 6.65 -11.91 18.90
CA GLU A 133 7.04 -10.66 19.55
C GLU A 133 6.23 -9.47 19.00
N LEU A 134 5.95 -9.45 17.69
CA LEU A 134 5.14 -8.41 17.06
C LEU A 134 3.67 -8.46 17.51
N GLU A 135 3.08 -9.65 17.63
CA GLU A 135 1.72 -9.86 18.15
C GLU A 135 1.60 -9.43 19.61
N GLN A 136 2.63 -9.68 20.41
CA GLN A 136 2.66 -9.24 21.80
C GLN A 136 2.64 -7.71 21.90
N VAL A 137 3.49 -7.02 21.12
CA VAL A 137 3.48 -5.55 21.04
C VAL A 137 2.14 -5.02 20.51
N GLN A 138 1.59 -5.63 19.47
CA GLN A 138 0.28 -5.27 18.92
C GLN A 138 -0.85 -5.41 19.96
N SER A 139 -0.82 -6.47 20.76
CA SER A 139 -1.81 -6.71 21.82
C SER A 139 -1.74 -5.66 22.92
N LEU A 140 -0.53 -5.30 23.35
CA LEU A 140 -0.32 -4.20 24.30
C LEU A 140 -0.83 -2.86 23.75
N ILE A 141 -0.49 -2.53 22.51
CA ILE A 141 -0.91 -1.28 21.86
C ILE A 141 -2.43 -1.22 21.68
N LYS A 142 -3.09 -2.34 21.35
CA LYS A 142 -4.55 -2.45 21.33
C LYS A 142 -5.14 -2.14 22.70
N ARG A 143 -4.54 -2.66 23.78
CA ARG A 143 -5.00 -2.41 25.15
C ARG A 143 -4.81 -0.95 25.56
N LEU A 144 -3.68 -0.34 25.23
CA LEU A 144 -3.42 1.09 25.44
C LEU A 144 -4.38 2.02 24.66
N ARG A 145 -4.98 1.53 23.58
CA ARG A 145 -5.99 2.26 22.80
C ARG A 145 -7.39 2.18 23.42
N ALA A 146 -7.65 1.26 24.36
CA ALA A 146 -8.92 1.18 25.06
C ALA A 146 -9.20 2.47 25.85
N LEU A 147 -10.45 2.92 25.88
CA LEU A 147 -10.84 4.26 26.35
C LEU A 147 -10.27 4.64 27.73
N THR A 148 -10.31 3.73 28.69
CA THR A 148 -9.84 3.96 30.06
C THR A 148 -8.33 4.18 30.12
N LEU A 149 -7.55 3.31 29.48
CA LEU A 149 -6.10 3.39 29.43
C LEU A 149 -5.60 4.52 28.53
N ALA A 150 -6.29 4.77 27.41
CA ALA A 150 -5.98 5.89 26.52
C ALA A 150 -6.15 7.23 27.25
N THR A 151 -7.14 7.35 28.14
CA THR A 151 -7.34 8.55 28.96
C THR A 151 -6.19 8.72 29.96
N LYS A 152 -5.81 7.65 30.68
CA LYS A 152 -4.65 7.67 31.58
C LYS A 152 -3.35 8.02 30.83
N LEU A 153 -3.16 7.49 29.63
CA LEU A 153 -1.96 7.74 28.82
C LEU A 153 -1.89 9.20 28.35
N ARG A 154 -3.01 9.80 27.96
CA ARG A 154 -3.10 11.22 27.57
C ARG A 154 -2.73 12.19 28.68
N LEU A 155 -2.89 11.79 29.94
CA LEU A 155 -2.45 12.59 31.10
C LEU A 155 -0.92 12.59 31.25
N LYS A 156 -0.23 11.58 30.70
CA LYS A 156 1.23 11.42 30.80
C LYS A 156 1.98 11.87 29.54
N THR A 157 1.38 11.72 28.36
CA THR A 157 2.02 12.02 27.07
C THR A 157 0.99 12.41 26.00
N PRO A 158 1.33 13.34 25.08
CA PRO A 158 0.50 13.63 23.91
C PRO A 158 0.53 12.50 22.86
N LEU A 159 1.44 11.53 22.99
CA LEU A 159 1.60 10.44 22.03
C LEU A 159 0.38 9.51 22.02
N ARG A 160 0.00 9.05 20.82
CA ARG A 160 -1.12 8.13 20.62
C ARG A 160 -0.65 6.74 20.15
N PRO A 161 -1.25 5.63 20.62
CA PRO A 161 -0.94 4.30 20.11
C PRO A 161 -1.19 4.20 18.59
N LYS A 162 -0.25 3.61 17.83
CA LYS A 162 -0.35 3.33 16.39
C LYS A 162 -0.50 1.82 16.17
N LEU A 163 -1.53 1.36 15.46
CA LEU A 163 -1.71 -0.06 15.15
C LEU A 163 -0.90 -0.48 13.93
N ARG A 164 -0.40 -1.72 13.95
CA ARG A 164 0.17 -2.39 12.78
C ARG A 164 -0.92 -2.71 11.76
N GLN A 165 -0.65 -2.42 10.49
CA GLN A 165 -1.44 -2.81 9.33
C GLN A 165 -0.69 -3.90 8.56
N GLN A 166 -1.24 -5.11 8.48
CA GLN A 166 -0.54 -6.25 7.87
C GLN A 166 -0.19 -6.02 6.39
N THR A 167 -0.96 -5.23 5.67
CA THR A 167 -0.76 -4.92 4.23
C THR A 167 0.37 -3.92 3.98
N GLN A 168 0.87 -3.24 5.02
CA GLN A 168 1.89 -2.20 4.88
C GLN A 168 3.09 -2.51 5.78
N TRP A 169 4.20 -2.97 5.18
CA TRP A 169 5.44 -3.31 5.87
C TRP A 169 5.94 -2.19 6.81
N GLY A 170 5.84 -0.92 6.40
CA GLY A 170 6.25 0.24 7.20
C GLY A 170 5.48 0.38 8.51
N SER A 171 4.23 -0.10 8.58
CA SER A 171 3.43 -0.05 9.80
C SER A 171 3.99 -0.92 10.93
N THR A 172 4.70 -2.01 10.59
CA THR A 172 5.36 -2.89 11.57
C THR A 172 6.46 -2.14 12.31
N TYR A 173 7.27 -1.37 11.59
CA TYR A 173 8.31 -0.55 12.22
C TYR A 173 7.73 0.66 12.93
N ALA A 174 6.64 1.24 12.42
CA ALA A 174 5.93 2.35 13.07
C ALA A 174 5.33 1.95 14.43
N ILE A 175 4.75 0.74 14.55
CA ILE A 175 4.26 0.28 15.86
C ILE A 175 5.41 0.03 16.83
N LEU A 176 6.54 -0.53 16.37
CA LEU A 176 7.70 -0.76 17.22
C LEU A 176 8.29 0.56 17.73
N ALA A 177 8.45 1.54 16.85
CA ALA A 177 8.88 2.89 17.22
C ALA A 177 7.93 3.49 18.27
N ARG A 178 6.63 3.49 17.98
CA ARG A 178 5.61 4.03 18.90
C ARG A 178 5.58 3.28 20.23
N TYR A 179 5.78 1.96 20.22
CA TYR A 179 5.88 1.18 21.45
C TYR A 179 7.05 1.64 22.32
N PHE A 180 8.25 1.81 21.75
CA PHE A 180 9.41 2.27 22.53
C PHE A 180 9.26 3.71 23.04
N GLU A 181 8.60 4.60 22.29
CA GLU A 181 8.26 5.94 22.76
C GLU A 181 7.25 5.92 23.92
N LEU A 182 6.25 5.03 23.86
CA LEU A 182 5.21 4.93 24.89
C LEU A 182 5.68 4.19 26.14
N ARG A 183 6.67 3.30 26.01
CA ARG A 183 7.12 2.39 27.07
C ARG A 183 7.51 3.13 28.35
N GLU A 184 8.12 4.30 28.26
CA GLU A 184 8.54 5.11 29.41
C GLU A 184 7.36 5.63 30.25
N PHE A 185 6.15 5.67 29.67
CA PHE A 185 4.94 6.15 30.32
C PHE A 185 4.05 5.02 30.88
N ILE A 186 4.37 3.76 30.56
CA ILE A 186 3.67 2.57 31.03
C ILE A 186 4.25 2.17 32.39
N SER A 187 3.40 2.07 33.41
CA SER A 187 3.85 1.62 34.74
C SER A 187 4.19 0.13 34.69
N ALA A 188 5.36 -0.26 35.22
CA ALA A 188 5.74 -1.66 35.35
C ALA A 188 4.84 -2.41 36.35
N ASP A 189 4.25 -1.67 37.30
CA ASP A 189 3.39 -2.19 38.36
C ASP A 189 1.89 -2.19 37.98
N ASP A 190 1.55 -1.86 36.73
CA ASP A 190 0.17 -1.94 36.25
C ASP A 190 -0.20 -3.42 36.04
N GLU A 191 -0.83 -4.04 37.04
CA GLU A 191 -1.28 -5.44 37.00
C GLU A 191 -2.14 -5.75 35.76
N GLU A 192 -2.87 -4.75 35.23
CA GLU A 192 -3.71 -4.88 34.04
C GLU A 192 -2.89 -4.98 32.74
N LEU A 193 -1.63 -4.54 32.76
CA LEU A 193 -0.71 -4.53 31.61
C LEU A 193 0.48 -5.47 31.80
N ALA A 194 0.78 -5.91 33.02
CA ALA A 194 1.94 -6.73 33.37
C ALA A 194 2.04 -8.01 32.51
N TYR A 195 0.92 -8.67 32.23
CA TYR A 195 0.89 -9.88 31.38
C TYR A 195 1.05 -9.60 29.88
N LEU A 196 0.85 -8.36 29.44
CA LEU A 196 1.02 -7.93 28.05
C LEU A 196 2.39 -7.30 27.79
N LEU A 197 3.13 -6.92 28.84
CA LEU A 197 4.44 -6.31 28.70
C LEU A 197 5.44 -7.33 28.10
N PRO A 198 6.10 -6.98 26.98
CA PRO A 198 7.14 -7.84 26.42
C PRO A 198 8.28 -8.04 27.41
N SER A 199 8.80 -9.27 27.48
CA SER A 199 9.95 -9.62 28.32
C SER A 199 11.21 -8.83 27.92
N PRO A 200 12.24 -8.73 28.78
CA PRO A 200 13.50 -8.10 28.40
C PRO A 200 14.15 -8.72 27.15
N ALA A 201 13.98 -10.03 26.95
CA ALA A 201 14.45 -10.71 25.75
C ALA A 201 13.64 -10.32 24.51
N ALA A 202 12.30 -10.30 24.61
CA ALA A 202 11.43 -9.85 23.51
C ALA A 202 11.70 -8.40 23.14
N ASN A 203 11.92 -7.52 24.13
CA ASN A 203 12.27 -6.12 23.90
C ASN A 203 13.59 -5.96 23.13
N ARG A 204 14.62 -6.74 23.45
CA ARG A 204 15.89 -6.73 22.70
C ARG A 204 15.68 -7.12 21.25
N LYS A 205 14.89 -8.17 20.98
CA LYS A 205 14.54 -8.59 19.62
C LYS A 205 13.74 -7.52 18.87
N SER A 206 12.69 -6.97 19.49
CA SER A 206 11.88 -5.89 18.93
C SER A 206 12.69 -4.64 18.62
N LYS A 207 13.69 -4.31 19.46
CA LYS A 207 14.60 -3.19 19.22
C LYS A 207 15.52 -3.46 18.04
N ALA A 208 16.07 -4.67 17.93
CA ALA A 208 16.89 -5.07 16.78
C ALA A 208 16.10 -4.98 15.46
N LEU A 209 14.84 -5.43 15.45
CA LEU A 209 13.95 -5.28 14.30
C LEU A 209 13.69 -3.83 13.93
N LEU A 210 13.46 -2.97 14.92
CA LEU A 210 13.28 -1.54 14.66
C LEU A 210 14.51 -0.93 13.98
N VAL A 211 15.71 -1.26 14.45
CA VAL A 211 16.97 -0.79 13.86
C VAL A 211 17.15 -1.32 12.43
N MET A 212 16.84 -2.60 12.18
CA MET A 212 16.85 -3.18 10.83
C MET A 212 15.92 -2.40 9.89
N GLY A 213 14.70 -2.10 10.34
CA GLY A 213 13.75 -1.29 9.57
C GLY A 213 14.25 0.11 9.26
N GLN A 214 14.90 0.78 10.22
CA GLN A 214 15.49 2.11 10.03
C GLN A 214 16.62 2.10 9.00
N LEU A 215 17.49 1.08 9.04
CA LEU A 215 18.55 0.91 8.06
C LEU A 215 17.99 0.64 6.66
N CYS A 216 16.96 -0.20 6.54
CA CYS A 216 16.24 -0.40 5.28
C CYS A 216 15.62 0.91 4.78
N ALA A 217 14.94 1.67 5.64
CA ALA A 217 14.35 2.96 5.29
C ALA A 217 15.39 3.90 4.67
N HIS A 218 16.52 4.05 5.35
CA HIS A 218 17.60 4.93 4.94
C HIS A 218 18.24 4.49 3.61
N ASN A 219 18.56 3.20 3.48
CA ASN A 219 19.25 2.68 2.31
C ASN A 219 18.37 2.65 1.04
N PHE A 220 17.05 2.53 1.20
CA PHE A 220 16.10 2.53 0.07
C PHE A 220 15.41 3.87 -0.16
N GLY A 221 15.77 4.94 0.58
CA GLY A 221 15.13 6.26 0.46
C GLY A 221 13.64 6.25 0.84
N LEU A 222 13.21 5.30 1.66
CA LEU A 222 11.81 5.11 2.04
C LEU A 222 11.53 5.90 3.33
N HIS A 223 10.54 6.79 3.29
CA HIS A 223 10.00 7.38 4.52
C HIS A 223 9.17 6.34 5.26
N ILE A 224 9.80 5.67 6.23
CA ILE A 224 9.08 4.96 7.28
C ILE A 224 9.02 5.93 8.45
N TYR A 225 7.90 6.60 8.73
CA TYR A 225 7.39 7.04 10.07
C TYR A 225 6.20 8.01 9.96
#